data_AF-A0A5J9VFB7-F1
#
_entry.id   AF-A0A5J9VFB7-F1
#
_cell.length_a   1.000
_cell.length_b   1.000
_cell.length_c   1.000
_cell.angle_alpha   90.00
_cell.angle_beta   90.00
_cell.angle_gamma   90.00
#
_symmetry.space_group_name_H-M   'P 1'
#
loop_
_entity.id
_entity.type
_entity.pdbx_description
1 polymer ?
#
loop_
_entity_poly.entity_id
_entity_poly.type
_entity_poly.pdbx_seq_one_letter_code
_entity_poly.pdbx_strand_id
1 'polypeptide(L)'
;MMTAGSCAAAPVGLPSLRPPQSLRPGGFLLCSSGTWTRGGVSLGWAQGGRKQRPPPAAVARLNRLLCGYMRRDGHEGDVKSQGRDDAVMFGPDDDNGTKIPSQVETLVKGTATVTAEYKPIPDLDYLQELLAIQQQGPRSIGFFGTRNMGFMHQQLIEILSYAMVITKNHIFTSGASGTNAAVIRGALRAEKPELLTVILPQSLKKQPPESQELLSKVQNLIEKPQYDHLPLIEASRLCNMDIISKVQQVICFAFHDSKLLMETCQEAKNMRKIVTLFYLD
;
A
#
# COMPACT_ATOMS: atom_id res chain seq x y z
N MET A 1 -5.28 -81.02 9.40
CA MET A 1 -3.98 -80.80 8.73
C MET A 1 -3.85 -79.30 8.53
N MET A 2 -3.13 -78.62 9.44
CA MET A 2 -1.85 -77.92 9.20
C MET A 2 -2.01 -76.70 8.27
N THR A 3 -1.63 -75.44 8.53
CA THR A 3 -0.96 -74.68 9.61
C THR A 3 -1.10 -73.20 9.17
N ALA A 4 -1.59 -72.27 10.01
CA ALA A 4 -0.81 -71.30 10.81
C ALA A 4 0.17 -70.38 10.03
N GLY A 5 0.07 -69.06 10.27
CA GLY A 5 1.08 -68.08 9.81
C GLY A 5 0.71 -66.61 9.99
N SER A 6 0.37 -66.19 11.22
CA SER A 6 0.33 -64.78 11.65
C SER A 6 1.70 -64.36 12.16
N CYS A 7 2.14 -63.11 11.93
CA CYS A 7 3.06 -62.39 12.84
C CYS A 7 3.12 -60.89 12.52
N ALA A 8 2.74 -60.09 13.51
CA ALA A 8 3.01 -58.67 13.65
C ALA A 8 4.30 -58.47 14.47
N ALA A 9 5.11 -57.45 14.14
CA ALA A 9 6.07 -56.84 15.06
C ALA A 9 6.46 -55.41 14.58
N ALA A 10 6.30 -54.44 15.47
CA ALA A 10 6.86 -53.08 15.42
C ALA A 10 8.13 -53.01 16.31
N PRO A 11 8.73 -51.84 16.60
CA PRO A 11 9.18 -50.73 15.77
C PRO A 11 10.72 -50.56 15.84
N VAL A 12 11.34 -49.79 14.94
CA VAL A 12 12.77 -49.41 15.06
C VAL A 12 12.89 -47.89 14.93
N GLY A 13 13.56 -47.28 15.91
CA GLY A 13 13.53 -45.85 16.21
C GLY A 13 14.38 -44.95 15.32
N LEU A 14 14.09 -43.65 15.45
CA LEU A 14 14.86 -42.51 14.93
C LEU A 14 16.31 -42.51 15.43
N PRO A 15 17.19 -41.83 14.69
CA PRO A 15 17.96 -40.77 15.33
C PRO A 15 18.04 -39.46 14.53
N SER A 16 17.87 -38.36 15.26
CA SER A 16 18.22 -36.98 14.91
C SER A 16 19.71 -36.75 15.18
N LEU A 17 20.46 -36.17 14.23
CA LEU A 17 21.81 -35.66 14.50
C LEU A 17 22.11 -34.33 13.77
N ARG A 18 22.64 -33.40 14.58
CA ARG A 18 23.08 -32.01 14.38
C ARG A 18 24.34 -31.87 13.49
N PRO A 19 24.71 -30.63 13.09
CA PRO A 19 25.89 -30.36 12.26
C PRO A 19 27.20 -30.33 13.08
N PRO A 20 28.37 -30.46 12.46
CA PRO A 20 29.64 -30.49 13.17
C PRO A 20 30.24 -29.10 13.37
N GLN A 21 30.77 -28.87 14.57
CA GLN A 21 31.75 -27.82 14.86
C GLN A 21 33.05 -28.43 15.40
N SER A 22 34.14 -27.82 14.94
CA SER A 22 35.45 -27.65 15.60
C SER A 22 36.44 -28.82 15.61
N LEU A 23 37.69 -28.48 15.26
CA LEU A 23 38.87 -28.84 16.04
C LEU A 23 40.05 -27.91 15.68
N ARG A 24 40.50 -27.16 16.70
CA ARG A 24 41.87 -26.62 16.82
C ARG A 24 42.82 -27.75 17.27
N PRO A 25 44.15 -27.58 17.19
CA PRO A 25 44.96 -27.08 18.34
C PRO A 25 46.05 -26.09 17.85
N GLY A 26 46.72 -25.23 18.61
CA GLY A 26 47.05 -25.12 20.04
C GLY A 26 48.53 -24.67 20.15
N GLY A 27 48.86 -23.67 20.98
CA GLY A 27 50.24 -23.24 21.28
C GLY A 27 50.41 -21.70 21.36
N PHE A 28 50.15 -21.07 22.51
CA PHE A 28 51.12 -20.62 23.54
C PHE A 28 52.08 -19.48 23.11
N LEU A 29 51.93 -18.28 23.70
CA LEU A 29 52.93 -17.61 24.58
C LEU A 29 52.60 -16.14 24.91
N LEU A 30 52.52 -15.88 26.22
CA LEU A 30 52.97 -14.75 27.05
C LEU A 30 52.58 -13.26 26.83
N CYS A 31 52.15 -12.67 27.96
CA CYS A 31 52.13 -11.26 28.35
C CYS A 31 53.45 -10.50 28.13
N SER A 32 53.36 -9.17 27.94
CA SER A 32 54.07 -8.18 28.78
C SER A 32 53.55 -6.75 28.56
N SER A 33 53.36 -6.07 29.68
CA SER A 33 53.09 -4.65 29.86
C SER A 33 54.35 -3.79 29.67
N GLY A 34 54.18 -2.54 29.22
CA GLY A 34 55.22 -1.51 29.24
C GLY A 34 54.63 -0.10 29.22
N THR A 35 54.71 0.58 30.36
CA THR A 35 54.53 2.03 30.56
C THR A 35 55.75 2.81 30.02
N TRP A 36 55.67 4.15 29.98
CA TRP A 36 56.73 5.19 30.20
C TRP A 36 56.21 6.53 29.62
N THR A 37 55.70 7.45 30.44
CA THR A 37 56.32 8.65 31.07
C THR A 37 56.58 9.88 30.17
N ARG A 38 55.72 10.89 30.36
CA ARG A 38 55.98 12.31 30.72
C ARG A 38 57.24 13.03 30.20
N GLY A 39 57.00 14.17 29.54
CA GLY A 39 57.94 15.29 29.42
C GLY A 39 57.25 16.51 28.79
N GLY A 40 56.89 17.50 29.61
CA GLY A 40 56.42 18.81 29.14
C GLY A 40 57.43 19.89 29.50
N VAL A 41 57.51 20.96 28.70
CA VAL A 41 57.98 22.29 29.13
C VAL A 41 57.25 23.35 28.31
N SER A 42 56.66 24.29 29.05
CA SER A 42 56.02 25.55 28.63
C SER A 42 57.02 26.64 28.23
N LEU A 43 56.54 27.64 27.47
CA LEU A 43 56.84 29.11 27.47
C LEU A 43 56.58 29.61 26.03
N GLY A 44 55.91 30.71 25.71
CA GLY A 44 55.40 31.83 26.50
C GLY A 44 55.25 33.05 25.56
N TRP A 45 54.00 33.42 25.23
CA TRP A 45 53.42 34.77 25.06
C TRP A 45 54.11 35.83 24.15
N ALA A 46 53.35 36.38 23.19
CA ALA A 46 53.18 37.83 23.00
C ALA A 46 51.99 38.18 22.07
N GLN A 47 51.30 39.26 22.42
CA GLN A 47 50.03 39.78 21.89
C GLN A 47 50.13 40.51 20.54
N GLY A 48 48.99 40.60 19.84
CA GLY A 48 48.74 41.60 18.80
C GLY A 48 47.31 41.53 18.27
N GLY A 49 46.42 42.40 18.75
CA GLY A 49 44.97 42.32 18.54
C GLY A 49 44.45 42.74 17.17
N ARG A 50 43.21 42.31 16.86
CA ARG A 50 42.29 42.97 15.91
C ARG A 50 40.82 42.65 16.23
N LYS A 51 40.11 43.72 16.59
CA LYS A 51 38.66 44.04 16.58
C LYS A 51 37.63 42.89 16.44
N GLN A 52 36.83 42.75 17.50
CA GLN A 52 35.56 42.03 17.56
C GLN A 52 34.45 42.80 16.82
N ARG A 53 33.59 42.09 16.07
CA ARG A 53 32.25 42.54 15.65
C ARG A 53 31.22 41.59 16.27
N PRO A 54 30.09 42.10 16.80
CA PRO A 54 29.14 41.29 17.56
C PRO A 54 28.21 40.46 16.65
N PRO A 55 27.71 39.30 17.13
CA PRO A 55 26.67 38.53 16.44
C PRO A 55 25.28 39.16 16.70
N PRO A 56 24.38 39.25 15.71
CA PRO A 56 23.03 39.70 15.97
C PRO A 56 22.18 38.60 16.61
N ALA A 57 21.52 38.99 17.70
CA ALA A 57 20.52 38.24 18.44
C ALA A 57 19.21 38.15 17.66
N ALA A 58 18.73 36.93 17.38
CA ALA A 58 17.31 36.65 17.10
C ALA A 58 17.00 35.15 17.16
N VAL A 59 17.58 34.39 18.10
CA VAL A 59 17.03 33.10 18.52
C VAL A 59 16.00 33.39 19.62
N ALA A 60 14.83 33.91 19.21
CA ALA A 60 13.60 34.00 20.00
C ALA A 60 12.58 34.91 19.28
N ARG A 61 11.90 34.41 18.23
CA ARG A 61 10.60 34.93 17.76
C ARG A 61 10.10 34.14 16.55
N LEU A 62 9.41 33.03 16.81
CA LEU A 62 8.32 32.54 15.95
C LEU A 62 7.39 31.53 16.66
N ASN A 63 7.29 31.62 17.98
CA ASN A 63 6.11 31.18 18.74
C ASN A 63 5.25 32.40 19.06
N ARG A 64 4.57 32.94 18.04
CA ARG A 64 3.51 33.96 18.25
C ARG A 64 2.60 34.12 17.04
N LEU A 65 1.95 33.04 16.61
CA LEU A 65 0.74 33.06 15.78
C LEU A 65 -0.18 31.89 16.18
N LEU A 66 -0.36 31.76 17.50
CA LEU A 66 -1.44 31.01 18.15
C LEU A 66 -2.01 32.01 19.16
N CYS A 67 -3.15 32.61 18.83
CA CYS A 67 -4.07 33.39 19.67
C CYS A 67 -4.61 34.57 18.85
N GLY A 68 -5.76 34.37 18.23
CA GLY A 68 -6.39 35.40 17.41
C GLY A 68 -7.74 35.00 16.85
N TYR A 69 -8.56 34.24 17.57
CA TYR A 69 -9.98 34.07 17.29
C TYR A 69 -10.72 33.66 18.57
N MET A 70 -10.90 34.63 19.47
CA MET A 70 -11.88 34.54 20.55
C MET A 70 -12.49 35.93 20.71
N ARG A 71 -13.67 36.12 20.12
CA ARG A 71 -14.77 36.99 20.54
C ARG A 71 -15.75 37.21 19.39
N ARG A 72 -16.91 36.54 19.47
CA ARG A 72 -18.19 37.14 19.12
C ARG A 72 -19.31 36.38 19.83
N ASP A 73 -19.79 37.03 20.88
CA ASP A 73 -21.19 37.28 21.24
C ASP A 73 -22.16 36.11 21.18
N GLY A 74 -22.58 35.71 22.38
CA GLY A 74 -23.76 34.89 22.59
C GLY A 74 -25.05 35.68 22.34
N HIS A 75 -26.06 34.95 21.88
CA HIS A 75 -27.45 35.33 22.06
C HIS A 75 -28.21 34.09 22.50
N GLU A 76 -28.73 34.16 23.73
CA GLU A 76 -29.66 33.21 24.33
C GLU A 76 -30.97 33.14 23.54
N GLY A 77 -31.55 31.95 23.46
CA GLY A 77 -32.84 31.68 22.85
C GLY A 77 -33.44 30.44 23.49
N ASP A 78 -34.07 30.66 24.64
CA ASP A 78 -34.85 29.72 25.44
C ASP A 78 -36.10 29.27 24.66
N VAL A 79 -36.27 27.96 24.43
CA VAL A 79 -37.59 27.37 24.14
C VAL A 79 -37.70 26.02 24.84
N LYS A 80 -38.63 25.99 25.80
CA LYS A 80 -38.98 24.85 26.65
C LYS A 80 -39.79 23.77 25.90
N SER A 81 -39.65 22.56 26.45
CA SER A 81 -40.31 21.30 26.16
C SER A 81 -41.83 21.32 25.94
N GLN A 82 -42.27 20.46 25.02
CA GLN A 82 -43.44 19.55 25.06
C GLN A 82 -43.19 18.56 23.88
N GLY A 83 -43.11 17.24 24.01
CA GLY A 83 -43.92 16.33 24.81
C GLY A 83 -44.88 15.59 23.88
N ARG A 84 -44.40 14.58 23.14
CA ARG A 84 -45.24 13.44 22.69
C ARG A 84 -44.40 12.25 22.25
N ASP A 85 -44.43 11.23 23.11
CA ASP A 85 -44.05 9.86 22.80
C ASP A 85 -45.11 9.24 21.88
N ASP A 86 -44.75 8.93 20.64
CA ASP A 86 -45.50 8.00 19.80
C ASP A 86 -44.59 6.78 19.53
N ALA A 87 -44.51 5.92 20.54
CA ALA A 87 -44.00 4.57 20.41
C ALA A 87 -44.97 3.76 19.54
N VAL A 88 -44.66 3.60 18.25
CA VAL A 88 -45.40 2.69 17.37
C VAL A 88 -45.00 1.26 17.72
N MET A 89 -45.78 0.66 18.62
CA MET A 89 -45.78 -0.76 18.95
C MET A 89 -46.38 -1.54 17.77
N PHE A 90 -45.57 -2.30 17.02
CA PHE A 90 -46.08 -3.38 16.17
C PHE A 90 -45.83 -4.70 16.90
N GLY A 91 -46.89 -5.21 17.53
CA GLY A 91 -46.97 -6.59 18.01
C GLY A 91 -47.16 -7.58 16.85
N PRO A 92 -46.81 -8.86 17.05
CA PRO A 92 -46.92 -9.90 16.04
C PRO A 92 -48.28 -10.59 16.13
N ASP A 93 -49.00 -10.71 15.01
CA ASP A 93 -50.06 -11.70 14.86
C ASP A 93 -49.95 -12.35 13.47
N ASP A 94 -50.14 -13.66 13.50
CA ASP A 94 -49.69 -14.66 12.54
C ASP A 94 -50.48 -14.76 11.22
N ASP A 95 -49.87 -15.53 10.31
CA ASP A 95 -50.50 -16.36 9.28
C ASP A 95 -50.68 -15.78 7.86
N ASN A 96 -49.64 -15.93 7.03
CA ASN A 96 -49.81 -16.50 5.70
C ASN A 96 -48.47 -17.07 5.18
N GLY A 97 -48.30 -18.38 5.30
CA GLY A 97 -47.11 -19.10 4.90
C GLY A 97 -46.78 -18.98 3.42
N THR A 98 -45.73 -18.21 3.09
CA THR A 98 -45.00 -18.37 1.83
C THR A 98 -43.56 -18.72 2.16
N LYS A 99 -43.29 -20.03 2.27
CA LYS A 99 -41.96 -20.58 2.51
C LYS A 99 -41.03 -20.21 1.34
N ILE A 100 -40.00 -19.42 1.61
CA ILE A 100 -38.90 -19.19 0.68
C ILE A 100 -38.13 -20.52 0.56
N PRO A 101 -38.00 -21.13 -0.64
CA PRO A 101 -37.33 -22.40 -0.78
C PRO A 101 -35.82 -22.27 -0.49
N SER A 102 -35.27 -23.18 0.30
CA SER A 102 -33.83 -23.30 0.49
C SER A 102 -33.18 -23.91 -0.75
N GLN A 103 -31.98 -23.42 -1.09
CA GLN A 103 -31.30 -23.57 -2.38
C GLN A 103 -30.82 -25.00 -2.73
N VAL A 104 -31.33 -26.04 -2.08
CA VAL A 104 -30.87 -27.43 -2.26
C VAL A 104 -31.84 -28.26 -3.11
N GLU A 105 -33.05 -27.78 -3.41
CA GLU A 105 -34.07 -28.60 -4.10
C GLU A 105 -34.18 -28.38 -5.62
N THR A 106 -33.43 -27.45 -6.21
CA THR A 106 -33.51 -27.14 -7.67
C THR A 106 -32.54 -27.97 -8.53
N LEU A 107 -31.74 -28.88 -7.95
CA LEU A 107 -30.64 -29.57 -8.66
C LEU A 107 -30.97 -30.98 -9.21
N VAL A 108 -32.24 -31.34 -9.45
CA VAL A 108 -32.57 -32.70 -9.92
C VAL A 108 -33.45 -32.75 -11.17
N LYS A 109 -33.61 -31.67 -11.93
CA LYS A 109 -34.40 -31.76 -13.17
C LYS A 109 -33.88 -30.89 -14.31
N GLY A 110 -33.22 -31.54 -15.26
CA GLY A 110 -33.20 -31.07 -16.64
C GLY A 110 -31.85 -31.19 -17.32
N THR A 111 -31.48 -32.40 -17.75
CA THR A 111 -30.62 -32.58 -18.91
C THR A 111 -31.43 -32.22 -20.15
N ALA A 112 -31.14 -31.06 -20.76
CA ALA A 112 -31.56 -30.75 -22.11
C ALA A 112 -30.43 -29.96 -22.78
N THR A 113 -29.83 -30.56 -23.79
CA THR A 113 -28.85 -29.96 -24.71
C THR A 113 -29.48 -28.74 -25.38
N VAL A 114 -29.01 -27.54 -25.03
CA VAL A 114 -29.30 -26.32 -25.77
C VAL A 114 -28.01 -25.86 -26.43
N THR A 115 -28.02 -25.84 -27.76
CA THR A 115 -27.03 -25.23 -28.62
C THR A 115 -26.74 -23.80 -28.15
N ALA A 116 -25.50 -23.57 -27.75
CA ALA A 116 -25.05 -22.33 -27.13
C ALA A 116 -24.89 -21.20 -28.17
N GLU A 117 -25.88 -20.32 -28.25
CA GLU A 117 -25.62 -18.91 -28.49
C GLU A 117 -25.50 -18.23 -27.13
N TYR A 118 -24.28 -18.17 -26.60
CA TYR A 118 -24.02 -17.54 -25.31
C TYR A 118 -24.06 -16.02 -25.48
N LYS A 119 -25.26 -15.43 -25.34
CA LYS A 119 -25.40 -14.00 -25.13
C LYS A 119 -24.96 -13.73 -23.68
N PRO A 120 -23.89 -12.96 -23.42
CA PRO A 120 -23.44 -12.71 -22.05
C PRO A 120 -24.57 -11.97 -21.31
N ILE A 121 -25.09 -12.61 -20.26
CA ILE A 121 -26.15 -12.06 -19.42
C ILE A 121 -25.50 -10.98 -18.54
N PRO A 122 -25.90 -9.70 -18.65
CA PRO A 122 -25.29 -8.60 -17.91
C PRO A 122 -25.41 -8.73 -16.38
N ASP A 123 -26.39 -9.49 -15.88
CA ASP A 123 -26.62 -9.68 -14.44
C ASP A 123 -25.49 -10.43 -13.73
N LEU A 124 -24.74 -11.28 -14.45
CA LEU A 124 -23.62 -12.03 -13.88
C LEU A 124 -22.41 -11.13 -13.58
N ASP A 125 -22.25 -10.04 -14.35
CA ASP A 125 -21.14 -9.10 -14.19
C ASP A 125 -21.35 -8.21 -12.95
N TYR A 126 -22.58 -7.71 -12.78
CA TYR A 126 -22.97 -6.92 -11.61
C TYR A 126 -22.84 -7.70 -10.29
N LEU A 127 -23.26 -8.96 -10.27
CA LEU A 127 -23.12 -9.81 -9.08
C LEU A 127 -21.66 -10.04 -8.71
N GLN A 128 -20.78 -10.21 -9.70
CA GLN A 128 -19.35 -10.38 -9.44
C GLN A 128 -18.72 -9.10 -8.88
N GLU A 129 -19.12 -7.91 -9.37
CA GLU A 129 -18.71 -6.64 -8.79
C GLU A 129 -19.21 -6.48 -7.34
N LEU A 130 -20.46 -6.83 -7.06
CA LEU A 130 -21.02 -6.79 -5.70
C LEU A 130 -20.29 -7.74 -4.74
N LEU A 131 -19.98 -8.96 -5.19
CA LEU A 131 -19.20 -9.93 -4.41
C LEU A 131 -17.79 -9.41 -4.13
N ALA A 132 -17.15 -8.79 -5.13
CA ALA A 132 -15.83 -8.20 -4.97
C ALA A 132 -15.84 -7.01 -3.99
N ILE A 133 -16.95 -6.26 -3.89
CA ILE A 133 -17.12 -5.20 -2.87
C ILE A 133 -17.22 -5.81 -1.47
N GLN A 134 -17.98 -6.89 -1.29
CA GLN A 134 -18.23 -7.52 0.01
C GLN A 134 -17.03 -8.28 0.59
N GLN A 135 -16.02 -8.63 -0.21
CA GLN A 135 -14.80 -9.26 0.29
C GLN A 135 -13.98 -8.29 1.15
N GLN A 136 -14.17 -8.33 2.48
CA GLN A 136 -13.49 -7.50 3.48
C GLN A 136 -12.03 -7.93 3.77
N GLY A 137 -11.31 -8.40 2.75
CA GLY A 137 -9.92 -8.82 2.86
C GLY A 137 -8.92 -7.82 2.26
N PRO A 138 -7.62 -7.98 2.54
CA PRO A 138 -6.56 -7.28 1.84
C PRO A 138 -6.65 -7.46 0.32
N ARG A 139 -6.49 -6.38 -0.43
CA ARG A 139 -6.55 -6.38 -1.90
C ARG A 139 -5.24 -5.90 -2.50
N SER A 140 -4.99 -6.32 -3.74
CA SER A 140 -4.00 -5.70 -4.61
C SER A 140 -4.64 -4.53 -5.34
N ILE A 141 -4.08 -3.33 -5.15
CA ILE A 141 -4.63 -2.07 -5.63
C ILE A 141 -3.63 -1.39 -6.56
N GLY A 142 -4.05 -1.09 -7.79
CA GLY A 142 -3.28 -0.35 -8.77
C GLY A 142 -3.55 1.14 -8.68
N PHE A 143 -2.52 1.95 -8.45
CA PHE A 143 -2.61 3.40 -8.47
C PHE A 143 -2.06 3.98 -9.78
N PHE A 144 -2.90 4.79 -10.43
CA PHE A 144 -2.55 5.51 -11.64
C PHE A 144 -2.88 6.99 -11.48
N GLY A 145 -2.15 7.85 -12.17
CA GLY A 145 -2.62 9.21 -12.32
C GLY A 145 -1.71 10.13 -13.09
N THR A 146 -2.13 11.39 -13.16
CA THR A 146 -1.40 12.44 -13.84
C THR A 146 -0.10 12.78 -13.09
N ARG A 147 0.89 13.22 -13.88
CA ARG A 147 2.17 13.73 -13.37
C ARG A 147 2.05 15.17 -12.89
N ASN A 148 1.19 15.95 -13.53
CA ASN A 148 1.02 17.36 -13.23
C ASN A 148 -0.21 17.56 -12.35
N MET A 149 -0.02 17.72 -11.04
CA MET A 149 -1.12 17.98 -10.10
C MET A 149 -0.67 18.90 -8.97
N GLY A 150 -1.62 19.67 -8.43
CA GLY A 150 -1.38 20.56 -7.31
C GLY A 150 -0.89 19.83 -6.05
N PHE A 151 -0.11 20.53 -5.22
CA PHE A 151 0.48 19.98 -4.01
C PHE A 151 -0.54 19.37 -3.05
N MET A 152 -1.72 20.00 -2.92
CA MET A 152 -2.81 19.51 -2.07
C MET A 152 -3.28 18.10 -2.48
N HIS A 153 -3.43 17.83 -3.78
CA HIS A 153 -3.80 16.49 -4.25
C HIS A 153 -2.71 15.47 -3.93
N GLN A 154 -1.44 15.84 -4.09
CA GLN A 154 -0.32 14.97 -3.74
C GLN A 154 -0.35 14.58 -2.25
N GLN A 155 -0.64 15.53 -1.35
CA GLN A 155 -0.76 15.24 0.09
C GLN A 155 -1.90 14.28 0.41
N LEU A 156 -3.07 14.48 -0.22
CA LEU A 156 -4.20 13.58 -0.06
C LEU A 156 -3.86 12.16 -0.51
N ILE A 157 -3.20 12.02 -1.66
CA ILE A 157 -2.81 10.73 -2.23
C ILE A 157 -1.75 10.04 -1.36
N GLU A 158 -0.84 10.80 -0.78
CA GLU A 158 0.15 10.28 0.17
C GLU A 158 -0.52 9.70 1.42
N ILE A 159 -1.51 10.39 1.99
CA ILE A 159 -2.28 9.90 3.14
C ILE A 159 -3.11 8.67 2.77
N LEU A 160 -3.74 8.68 1.60
CA LEU A 160 -4.55 7.57 1.11
C LEU A 160 -3.70 6.30 0.93
N SER A 161 -2.55 6.42 0.26
CA SER A 161 -1.64 5.29 0.03
C SER A 161 -1.08 4.74 1.35
N TYR A 162 -0.71 5.61 2.29
CA TYR A 162 -0.33 5.19 3.64
C TYR A 162 -1.44 4.36 4.31
N ALA A 163 -2.68 4.86 4.32
CA ALA A 163 -3.81 4.15 4.94
C ALA A 163 -4.08 2.78 4.29
N MET A 164 -3.95 2.69 2.97
CA MET A 164 -4.12 1.43 2.22
C MET A 164 -3.07 0.38 2.62
N VAL A 165 -1.80 0.77 2.79
CA VAL A 165 -0.74 -0.16 3.24
C VAL A 165 -0.91 -0.55 4.72
N ILE A 166 -1.32 0.40 5.57
CA ILE A 166 -1.58 0.10 6.99
C ILE A 166 -2.68 -0.95 7.14
N THR A 167 -3.73 -0.85 6.32
CA THR A 167 -4.84 -1.81 6.22
C THR A 167 -4.50 -3.09 5.44
N LYS A 168 -3.19 -3.35 5.22
CA LYS A 168 -2.62 -4.57 4.63
C LYS A 168 -2.85 -4.75 3.12
N ASN A 169 -3.34 -3.74 2.42
CA ASN A 169 -3.43 -3.81 0.95
C ASN A 169 -2.06 -3.75 0.30
N HIS A 170 -1.90 -4.46 -0.82
CA HIS A 170 -0.70 -4.42 -1.65
C HIS A 170 -0.88 -3.36 -2.74
N ILE A 171 -0.03 -2.34 -2.73
CA ILE A 171 -0.04 -1.26 -3.72
C ILE A 171 0.86 -1.58 -4.90
N PHE A 172 0.32 -1.44 -6.09
CA PHE A 172 1.05 -1.43 -7.35
C PHE A 172 0.96 -0.05 -7.98
N THR A 173 2.07 0.49 -8.46
CA THR A 173 2.06 1.75 -9.20
C THR A 173 3.24 1.84 -10.17
N SER A 174 3.22 2.81 -11.08
CA SER A 174 4.37 3.14 -11.92
C SER A 174 5.32 4.13 -11.21
N GLY A 175 6.56 4.26 -11.66
CA GLY A 175 7.53 5.20 -11.08
C GLY A 175 7.47 6.63 -11.62
N ALA A 176 6.34 7.08 -12.17
CA ALA A 176 6.18 8.44 -12.67
C ALA A 176 6.18 9.50 -11.55
N SER A 177 6.38 10.77 -11.90
CA SER A 177 6.19 11.90 -10.99
C SER A 177 4.70 12.16 -10.67
N GLY A 178 4.41 13.12 -9.78
CA GLY A 178 3.04 13.51 -9.43
C GLY A 178 2.33 12.47 -8.57
N THR A 179 1.19 11.96 -9.05
CA THR A 179 0.36 10.96 -8.36
C THR A 179 1.19 9.78 -7.86
N ASN A 180 1.99 9.22 -8.74
CA ASN A 180 2.74 8.00 -8.52
C ASN A 180 3.85 8.18 -7.48
N ALA A 181 4.56 9.31 -7.54
CA ALA A 181 5.54 9.68 -6.52
C ALA A 181 4.88 9.88 -5.14
N ALA A 182 3.70 10.50 -5.08
CA ALA A 182 2.95 10.65 -3.84
C ALA A 182 2.51 9.30 -3.25
N VAL A 183 2.07 8.36 -4.09
CA VAL A 183 1.75 6.99 -3.68
C VAL A 183 2.96 6.28 -3.10
N ILE A 184 4.11 6.36 -3.77
CA ILE A 184 5.36 5.73 -3.31
C ILE A 184 5.78 6.31 -1.96
N ARG A 185 5.74 7.65 -1.81
CA ARG A 185 6.05 8.30 -0.52
C ARG A 185 5.13 7.82 0.60
N GLY A 186 3.82 7.78 0.36
CA GLY A 186 2.85 7.38 1.38
C GLY A 186 2.97 5.91 1.76
N ALA A 187 3.20 5.03 0.78
CA ALA A 187 3.45 3.62 1.01
C ALA A 187 4.75 3.36 1.80
N LEU A 188 5.85 4.04 1.46
CA LEU A 188 7.12 3.89 2.18
C LEU A 188 7.03 4.36 3.63
N ARG A 189 6.20 5.37 3.93
CA ARG A 189 5.95 5.83 5.30
C ARG A 189 5.27 4.78 6.18
N ALA A 190 4.67 3.75 5.61
CA ALA A 190 4.02 2.68 6.37
C ALA A 190 4.98 1.58 6.87
N GLU A 191 6.27 1.66 6.54
CA GLU A 191 7.32 0.73 6.98
C GLU A 191 7.04 -0.75 6.66
N LYS A 192 6.29 -1.00 5.58
CA LYS A 192 5.96 -2.34 5.04
C LYS A 192 6.38 -2.43 3.57
N PRO A 193 7.70 -2.49 3.28
CA PRO A 193 8.20 -2.44 1.90
C PRO A 193 7.72 -3.61 1.04
N GLU A 194 7.31 -4.73 1.64
CA GLU A 194 6.76 -5.90 0.97
C GLU A 194 5.39 -5.65 0.31
N LEU A 195 4.64 -4.65 0.80
CA LEU A 195 3.31 -4.29 0.31
C LEU A 195 3.33 -3.20 -0.75
N LEU A 196 4.49 -2.76 -1.21
CA LEU A 196 4.65 -1.84 -2.32
C LEU A 196 5.40 -2.55 -3.45
N THR A 197 4.87 -2.45 -4.67
CA THR A 197 5.59 -2.86 -5.88
C THR A 197 5.50 -1.76 -6.92
N VAL A 198 6.65 -1.33 -7.42
CA VAL A 198 6.74 -0.29 -8.44
C VAL A 198 7.21 -0.91 -9.74
N ILE A 199 6.42 -0.75 -10.79
CA ILE A 199 6.73 -1.26 -12.13
C ILE A 199 7.04 -0.07 -13.03
N LEU A 200 8.26 0.02 -13.54
CA LEU A 200 8.65 1.12 -14.41
C LEU A 200 8.26 0.83 -15.86
N PRO A 201 7.82 1.85 -16.61
CA PRO A 201 7.56 1.69 -18.04
C PRO A 201 8.83 1.47 -18.86
N GLN A 202 9.98 1.93 -18.36
CA GLN A 202 11.32 1.82 -18.96
C GLN A 202 12.35 1.62 -17.84
N SER A 203 13.64 1.55 -18.16
CA SER A 203 14.70 1.46 -17.14
C SER A 203 14.74 2.66 -16.18
N LEU A 204 15.35 2.46 -15.01
CA LEU A 204 15.50 3.48 -13.96
C LEU A 204 16.28 4.70 -14.46
N LYS A 205 17.31 4.48 -15.28
CA LYS A 205 18.12 5.56 -15.92
C LYS A 205 17.32 6.49 -16.84
N LYS A 206 16.14 6.06 -17.31
CA LYS A 206 15.23 6.89 -18.13
C LYS A 206 14.29 7.75 -17.29
N GLN A 207 14.21 7.52 -15.98
CA GLN A 207 13.36 8.30 -15.08
C GLN A 207 14.03 9.64 -14.72
N PRO A 208 13.26 10.69 -14.38
CA PRO A 208 13.84 11.95 -13.88
C PRO A 208 14.68 11.74 -12.61
N PRO A 209 15.74 12.55 -12.36
CA PRO A 209 16.62 12.38 -11.20
C PRO A 209 15.90 12.37 -9.86
N GLU A 210 14.90 13.24 -9.67
CA GLU A 210 14.07 13.27 -8.46
C GLU A 210 13.32 11.94 -8.25
N SER A 211 12.78 11.37 -9.33
CA SER A 211 12.13 10.06 -9.28
C SER A 211 13.13 8.95 -8.97
N GLN A 212 14.35 9.00 -9.53
CA GLN A 212 15.39 8.01 -9.23
C GLN A 212 15.76 7.99 -7.74
N GLU A 213 15.88 9.16 -7.10
CA GLU A 213 16.17 9.24 -5.66
C GLU A 213 15.06 8.58 -4.83
N LEU A 214 13.79 8.84 -5.16
CA LEU A 214 12.67 8.20 -4.47
C LEU A 214 12.64 6.69 -4.73
N LEU A 215 12.85 6.27 -5.97
CA LEU A 215 12.81 4.86 -6.39
C LEU A 215 13.95 4.04 -5.76
N SER A 216 15.09 4.66 -5.44
CA SER A 216 16.20 3.99 -4.72
C SER A 216 15.79 3.45 -3.34
N LYS A 217 14.70 3.96 -2.77
CA LYS A 217 14.16 3.56 -1.46
C LYS A 217 13.15 2.42 -1.56
N VAL A 218 12.72 2.05 -2.78
CA VAL A 218 11.71 1.02 -3.02
C VAL A 218 12.38 -0.35 -3.13
N GLN A 219 11.95 -1.32 -2.32
CA GLN A 219 12.52 -2.67 -2.33
C GLN A 219 12.09 -3.48 -3.57
N ASN A 220 10.79 -3.47 -3.90
CA ASN A 220 10.25 -4.23 -5.03
C ASN A 220 10.11 -3.32 -6.27
N LEU A 221 11.23 -3.02 -6.90
CA LEU A 221 11.30 -2.24 -8.13
C LEU A 221 11.50 -3.16 -9.34
N ILE A 222 10.56 -3.13 -10.28
CA ILE A 222 10.59 -3.92 -11.51
C ILE A 222 10.84 -2.97 -12.68
N GLU A 223 12.01 -3.06 -13.28
CA GLU A 223 12.37 -2.29 -14.47
C GLU A 223 11.96 -3.01 -15.77
N LYS A 224 11.72 -2.24 -16.83
CA LYS A 224 11.44 -2.78 -18.17
C LYS A 224 12.42 -2.21 -19.22
N PRO A 225 13.72 -2.56 -19.14
CA PRO A 225 14.72 -2.05 -20.08
C PRO A 225 14.44 -2.44 -21.53
N GLN A 226 13.71 -3.54 -21.76
CA GLN A 226 13.27 -3.95 -23.10
C GLN A 226 12.38 -2.90 -23.78
N TYR A 227 11.77 -1.96 -23.06
CA TYR A 227 10.94 -0.89 -23.61
C TYR A 227 11.65 0.47 -23.72
N ASP A 228 12.96 0.54 -23.44
CA ASP A 228 13.75 1.78 -23.49
C ASP A 228 13.76 2.45 -24.89
N HIS A 229 13.49 1.68 -25.93
CA HIS A 229 13.45 2.12 -27.32
C HIS A 229 12.08 2.67 -27.73
N LEU A 230 11.02 2.36 -26.98
CA LEU A 230 9.67 2.80 -27.28
C LEU A 230 9.45 4.26 -26.85
N PRO A 231 8.55 5.00 -27.51
CA PRO A 231 8.03 6.26 -26.99
C PRO A 231 7.44 6.06 -25.59
N LEU A 232 7.66 7.03 -24.69
CA LEU A 232 7.23 6.91 -23.28
C LEU A 232 5.71 6.68 -23.14
N ILE A 233 4.90 7.25 -24.03
CA ILE A 233 3.44 7.06 -24.04
C ILE A 233 3.06 5.58 -24.27
N GLU A 234 3.73 4.91 -25.20
CA GLU A 234 3.50 3.51 -25.54
C GLU A 234 4.02 2.59 -24.45
N ALA A 235 5.25 2.84 -23.98
CA ALA A 235 5.81 2.13 -22.83
C ALA A 235 4.92 2.27 -21.57
N SER A 236 4.30 3.43 -21.37
CA SER A 236 3.36 3.65 -20.25
C SER A 236 2.09 2.83 -20.41
N ARG A 237 1.51 2.71 -21.62
CA ARG A 237 0.35 1.84 -21.89
C ARG A 237 0.66 0.38 -21.53
N LEU A 238 1.79 -0.13 -22.03
CA LEU A 238 2.22 -1.51 -21.74
C LEU A 238 2.44 -1.74 -20.24
N CYS A 239 3.05 -0.77 -19.56
CA CYS A 239 3.24 -0.81 -18.11
C CYS A 239 1.91 -0.81 -17.37
N ASN A 240 0.94 0.00 -17.80
CA ASN A 240 -0.35 0.09 -17.16
C ASN A 240 -1.11 -1.24 -17.27
N MET A 241 -1.08 -1.89 -18.44
CA MET A 241 -1.71 -3.20 -18.62
C MET A 241 -1.08 -4.26 -17.73
N ASP A 242 0.24 -4.21 -17.58
CA ASP A 242 0.96 -5.10 -16.70
C ASP A 242 0.64 -4.89 -15.21
N ILE A 243 0.30 -3.66 -14.79
CA ILE A 243 -0.19 -3.38 -13.44
C ILE A 243 -1.64 -3.87 -13.29
N ILE A 244 -2.53 -3.56 -14.24
CA ILE A 244 -3.94 -3.97 -14.19
C ILE A 244 -4.10 -5.48 -14.08
N SER A 245 -3.25 -6.25 -14.77
CA SER A 245 -3.28 -7.71 -14.72
C SER A 245 -3.01 -8.29 -13.31
N LYS A 246 -2.29 -7.54 -12.46
CA LYS A 246 -1.89 -7.97 -11.10
C LYS A 246 -2.85 -7.55 -9.99
N VAL A 247 -3.77 -6.63 -10.26
CA VAL A 247 -4.60 -5.98 -9.23
C VAL A 247 -6.06 -6.39 -9.32
N GLN A 248 -6.80 -6.25 -8.22
CA GLN A 248 -8.26 -6.43 -8.20
C GLN A 248 -8.99 -5.07 -8.25
N GLN A 249 -8.36 -4.03 -7.72
CA GLN A 249 -8.90 -2.67 -7.69
C GLN A 249 -7.93 -1.69 -8.34
N VAL A 250 -8.48 -0.68 -9.01
CA VAL A 250 -7.76 0.42 -9.64
C VAL A 250 -8.25 1.73 -9.02
N ILE A 251 -7.32 2.56 -8.58
CA ILE A 251 -7.58 3.94 -8.15
C ILE A 251 -6.83 4.87 -9.12
N CYS A 252 -7.56 5.72 -9.81
CA CYS A 252 -7.02 6.61 -10.82
C CYS A 252 -7.27 8.08 -10.49
N PHE A 253 -6.25 8.93 -10.59
CA PHE A 253 -6.32 10.38 -10.44
C PHE A 253 -6.00 11.05 -11.76
N ALA A 254 -7.00 11.58 -12.46
CA ALA A 254 -6.84 12.06 -13.83
C ALA A 254 -7.54 13.41 -14.05
N PHE A 255 -7.16 14.09 -15.12
CA PHE A 255 -7.98 15.14 -15.72
C PHE A 255 -8.91 14.50 -16.75
N HIS A 256 -10.04 15.15 -17.04
CA HIS A 256 -11.03 14.64 -18.01
C HIS A 256 -10.45 14.46 -19.42
N ASP A 257 -9.44 15.23 -19.79
CA ASP A 257 -8.79 15.20 -21.10
C ASP A 257 -7.66 14.16 -21.23
N SER A 258 -7.34 13.44 -20.16
CA SER A 258 -6.23 12.49 -20.14
C SER A 258 -6.57 11.18 -20.87
N LYS A 259 -6.38 11.16 -22.20
CA LYS A 259 -6.66 9.98 -23.04
C LYS A 259 -6.04 8.69 -22.51
N LEU A 260 -4.76 8.70 -22.14
CA LEU A 260 -4.06 7.52 -21.62
C LEU A 260 -4.74 6.94 -20.37
N LEU A 261 -5.10 7.79 -19.42
CA LEU A 261 -5.67 7.34 -18.15
C LEU A 261 -7.13 6.92 -18.29
N MET A 262 -7.88 7.60 -19.18
CA MET A 262 -9.25 7.18 -19.51
C MET A 262 -9.26 5.82 -20.21
N GLU A 263 -8.36 5.59 -21.17
CA GLU A 263 -8.13 4.28 -21.79
C GLU A 263 -7.76 3.23 -20.74
N THR A 264 -6.81 3.54 -19.85
CA THR A 264 -6.38 2.65 -18.76
C THR A 264 -7.56 2.27 -17.84
N CYS A 265 -8.41 3.23 -17.48
CA CYS A 265 -9.60 2.97 -16.67
C CYS A 265 -10.64 2.13 -17.42
N GLN A 266 -10.81 2.36 -18.71
CA GLN A 266 -11.71 1.58 -19.54
C GLN A 266 -11.22 0.13 -19.68
N GLU A 267 -9.93 -0.09 -19.88
CA GLU A 267 -9.31 -1.42 -19.93
C GLU A 267 -9.46 -2.15 -18.59
N ALA A 268 -9.27 -1.44 -17.47
CA ALA A 268 -9.53 -2.00 -16.14
C ALA A 268 -10.99 -2.44 -15.96
N LYS A 269 -11.97 -1.63 -16.40
CA LYS A 269 -13.39 -1.99 -16.40
C LYS A 269 -13.67 -3.21 -17.29
N ASN A 270 -13.09 -3.24 -18.48
CA ASN A 270 -13.23 -4.38 -19.40
C ASN A 270 -12.66 -5.68 -18.79
N MET A 271 -11.63 -5.56 -17.95
CA MET A 271 -11.07 -6.68 -17.16
C MET A 271 -11.78 -6.92 -15.83
N ARG A 272 -12.97 -6.32 -15.62
CA ARG A 272 -13.82 -6.45 -14.43
C ARG A 272 -13.10 -6.12 -13.13
N LYS A 273 -12.23 -5.10 -13.17
CA LYS A 273 -11.59 -4.55 -11.96
C LYS A 273 -12.52 -3.52 -11.32
N ILE A 274 -12.47 -3.40 -10.00
CA ILE A 274 -13.14 -2.30 -9.30
C ILE A 274 -12.37 -1.01 -9.64
N VAL A 275 -13.00 -0.06 -10.33
CA VAL A 275 -12.36 1.20 -10.72
C VAL A 275 -12.92 2.37 -9.93
N THR A 276 -12.04 3.08 -9.21
CA THR A 276 -12.33 4.35 -8.56
C THR A 276 -11.58 5.46 -9.28
N LEU A 277 -12.31 6.39 -9.89
CA LEU A 277 -11.74 7.50 -10.66
C LEU A 277 -12.00 8.82 -9.94
N PHE A 278 -10.93 9.59 -9.70
CA PHE A 278 -10.96 10.93 -9.14
C PHE A 278 -10.54 11.93 -10.21
N TYR A 279 -11.40 12.89 -10.50
CA TYR A 279 -11.07 14.03 -11.35
C TYR A 279 -10.42 15.15 -10.53
N LEU A 280 -9.47 15.85 -11.14
CA LEU A 280 -8.65 16.88 -10.49
C LEU A 280 -8.97 18.31 -10.98
N ASP A 281 -9.92 18.43 -11.90
CA ASP A 281 -10.41 19.65 -12.57
C ASP A 281 -11.92 19.83 -12.42
#